data_AF-M2QZM8-F1
#
_entry.id   AF-M2QZM8-F1
#
_cell.length_a   1.000
_cell.length_b   1.000
_cell.length_c   1.000
_cell.angle_alpha   90.00
_cell.angle_beta   90.00
_cell.angle_gamma   90.00
#
_symmetry.space_group_name_H-M   'P 1'
#
loop_
_entity.id
_entity.type
_entity.pdbx_description
1 polymer ?
#
loop_
_entity_poly.entity_id
_entity_poly.type
_entity_poly.pdbx_seq_one_letter_code
_entity_poly.pdbx_strand_id
1 'polypeptide(L)'
;MALLSRPRLSRAELLAKRLADDPPGAREEYERDLTGIVHFKKVSEPTLRSHERLKSYWRDFARTRTEETQALPVEYESGEITIGVPAPDAATIKAFVDWMATALRGRLNSHINRRTLQSNTQTFLAFWPRYAGVTIETHIQNEVKLYAASCIE
;
A
#
# COMPACT_ATOMS: atom_id res chain seq x y z
N MET A 1 21.23 -33.22 -19.72
CA MET A 1 20.39 -32.30 -20.52
C MET A 1 20.67 -30.88 -20.05
N ALA A 2 21.29 -30.05 -20.89
CA ALA A 2 21.51 -28.64 -20.57
C ALA A 2 20.25 -27.84 -20.93
N LEU A 3 19.66 -27.14 -19.95
CA LEU A 3 18.60 -26.16 -20.19
C LEU A 3 19.21 -24.95 -20.88
N LEU A 4 19.07 -24.87 -22.21
CA LEU A 4 19.45 -23.68 -22.98
C LEU A 4 18.54 -22.51 -22.56
N SER A 5 19.07 -21.61 -21.74
CA SER A 5 18.38 -20.37 -21.40
C SER A 5 18.23 -19.52 -22.66
N ARG A 6 16.99 -19.18 -23.02
CA ARG A 6 16.71 -18.31 -24.18
C ARG A 6 17.46 -16.98 -24.03
N PRO A 7 18.03 -16.44 -25.12
CA PRO A 7 18.71 -15.15 -25.09
C PRO A 7 17.75 -14.05 -24.61
N ARG A 8 18.27 -13.16 -23.77
CA ARG A 8 17.50 -12.10 -23.13
C ARG A 8 17.23 -11.01 -24.16
N LEU A 9 15.97 -10.86 -24.56
CA LEU A 9 15.55 -9.83 -25.50
C LEU A 9 15.84 -8.44 -24.94
N SER A 10 16.29 -7.55 -25.80
CA SER A 10 16.41 -6.12 -25.51
C SER A 10 15.04 -5.48 -25.31
N ARG A 11 15.02 -4.29 -24.71
CA ARG A 11 13.78 -3.55 -24.44
C ARG A 11 13.00 -3.21 -25.72
N ALA A 12 13.71 -2.93 -26.81
CA ALA A 12 13.11 -2.65 -28.12
C ALA A 12 12.48 -3.91 -28.74
N GLU A 13 13.17 -5.06 -28.65
CA GLU A 13 12.65 -6.33 -29.16
C GLU A 13 11.44 -6.83 -28.33
N LEU A 14 11.43 -6.61 -27.02
CA LEU A 14 10.28 -6.88 -26.18
C LEU A 14 9.07 -6.01 -26.54
N LEU A 15 9.29 -4.73 -26.84
CA LEU A 15 8.23 -3.82 -27.27
C LEU A 15 7.67 -4.24 -28.63
N ALA A 16 8.54 -4.50 -29.61
CA ALA A 16 8.14 -4.96 -30.94
C ALA A 16 7.37 -6.27 -30.88
N LYS A 17 7.82 -7.22 -30.05
CA LYS A 17 7.13 -8.48 -29.82
C LYS A 17 5.75 -8.28 -29.19
N ARG A 18 5.63 -7.41 -28.17
CA ARG A 18 4.33 -7.12 -27.53
C ARG A 18 3.34 -6.46 -28.49
N LEU A 19 3.81 -5.49 -29.28
CA LEU A 19 2.98 -4.84 -30.30
C LEU A 19 2.56 -5.81 -31.43
N ALA A 20 3.32 -6.88 -31.66
CA ALA A 20 2.97 -7.94 -32.60
C ALA A 20 2.06 -9.03 -32.02
N ASP A 21 2.16 -9.30 -30.71
CA ASP A 21 1.44 -10.38 -30.01
C ASP A 21 0.09 -9.91 -29.39
N ASP A 22 -0.16 -8.61 -29.26
CA ASP A 22 -1.38 -8.04 -28.63
C ASP A 22 -2.59 -7.93 -29.60
N PRO A 23 -3.84 -7.86 -29.06
CA PRO A 23 -5.06 -7.74 -29.84
C PRO A 23 -5.13 -6.43 -30.67
N PRO A 24 -5.99 -6.38 -31.72
CA PRO A 24 -6.14 -5.22 -32.58
C PRO A 24 -6.48 -3.96 -31.76
N GLY A 25 -5.63 -2.94 -31.85
CA GLY A 25 -5.76 -1.66 -31.14
C GLY A 25 -4.55 -1.25 -30.28
N ALA A 26 -3.68 -2.19 -29.89
CA ALA A 26 -2.52 -1.88 -29.04
C ALA A 26 -1.52 -0.90 -29.67
N ARG A 27 -1.37 -0.96 -31.00
CA ARG A 27 -0.53 -0.04 -31.76
C ARG A 27 -1.14 1.36 -31.85
N GLU A 28 -2.45 1.46 -32.05
CA GLU A 28 -3.17 2.73 -32.06
C GLU A 28 -3.18 3.40 -30.69
N GLU A 29 -3.29 2.63 -29.61
CA GLU A 29 -3.20 3.14 -28.24
C GLU A 29 -1.78 3.60 -27.88
N TYR A 30 -0.74 2.89 -28.37
CA TYR A 30 0.65 3.28 -28.20
C TYR A 30 1.01 4.55 -28.98
N GLU A 31 0.50 4.69 -30.20
CA GLU A 31 0.74 5.85 -31.09
C GLU A 31 -0.17 7.05 -30.77
N ARG A 32 -1.14 6.90 -29.85
CA ARG A 32 -2.08 7.95 -29.46
C ARG A 32 -1.36 9.13 -28.82
N ASP A 33 -1.63 10.33 -29.32
CA ASP A 33 -1.19 11.58 -28.70
C ASP A 33 -1.83 11.72 -27.30
N LEU A 34 -0.98 11.76 -26.27
CA LEU A 34 -1.37 11.87 -24.87
C LEU A 34 -1.47 13.34 -24.42
N THR A 35 -1.23 14.30 -25.32
CA THR A 35 -1.29 15.73 -25.01
C THR A 35 -2.71 16.13 -24.56
N GLY A 36 -2.84 16.61 -23.32
CA GLY A 36 -4.13 17.01 -22.73
C GLY A 36 -4.94 15.88 -22.08
N ILE A 37 -4.50 14.62 -22.19
CA ILE A 37 -5.11 13.52 -21.44
C ILE A 37 -4.53 13.53 -20.02
N VAL A 38 -5.23 14.21 -19.11
CA VAL A 38 -4.99 14.04 -17.67
C VAL A 38 -5.44 12.63 -17.32
N HIS A 39 -4.49 11.71 -17.12
CA HIS A 39 -4.81 10.42 -16.53
C HIS A 39 -5.37 10.67 -15.13
N PHE A 40 -6.71 10.79 -15.01
CA PHE A 40 -7.38 10.59 -13.74
C PHE A 40 -7.05 9.16 -13.34
N LYS A 41 -6.06 9.01 -12.46
CA LYS A 41 -5.57 7.71 -12.01
C LYS A 41 -6.67 7.09 -11.16
N LYS A 42 -7.67 6.51 -11.82
CA LYS A 42 -8.74 5.76 -11.18
C LYS A 42 -8.02 4.64 -10.43
N VAL A 43 -8.15 4.67 -9.12
CA VAL A 43 -7.55 3.67 -8.24
C VAL A 43 -8.09 2.32 -8.69
N SER A 44 -7.18 1.38 -8.97
CA SER A 44 -7.58 0.07 -9.48
C SER A 44 -8.43 -0.66 -8.45
N GLU A 45 -9.37 -1.50 -8.91
CA GLU A 45 -10.22 -2.30 -8.01
C GLU A 45 -9.41 -3.14 -6.99
N PRO A 46 -8.29 -3.79 -7.37
CA PRO A 46 -7.41 -4.43 -6.39
C PRO A 46 -6.86 -3.49 -5.31
N THR A 47 -6.56 -2.24 -5.68
CA THR A 47 -6.07 -1.24 -4.73
C THR A 47 -7.18 -0.80 -3.77
N LEU A 48 -8.42 -0.63 -4.25
CA LEU A 48 -9.57 -0.34 -3.39
C LEU A 48 -9.83 -1.45 -2.38
N ARG A 49 -9.75 -2.73 -2.79
CA ARG A 49 -9.84 -3.86 -1.86
C ARG A 49 -8.73 -3.84 -0.80
N SER A 50 -7.52 -3.42 -1.19
CA SER A 50 -6.41 -3.28 -0.26
C SER A 50 -6.66 -2.15 0.76
N HIS A 51 -7.27 -1.05 0.35
CA HIS A 51 -7.69 0.02 1.26
C HIS A 51 -8.74 -0.46 2.26
N GLU A 52 -9.79 -1.13 1.81
CA GLU A 52 -10.85 -1.64 2.70
C GLU A 52 -10.30 -2.64 3.72
N ARG A 53 -9.36 -3.49 3.31
CA ARG A 53 -8.64 -4.39 4.21
C ARG A 53 -7.84 -3.63 5.27
N LEU A 54 -7.11 -2.58 4.88
CA LEU A 54 -6.34 -1.77 5.83
C LEU A 54 -7.22 -0.95 6.77
N LYS A 55 -8.38 -0.46 6.32
CA LYS A 55 -9.37 0.16 7.21
C LYS A 55 -9.88 -0.82 8.25
N SER A 56 -10.13 -2.08 7.85
CA SER A 56 -10.50 -3.13 8.82
C SER A 56 -9.40 -3.33 9.85
N TYR A 57 -8.14 -3.41 9.42
CA TYR A 57 -7.00 -3.54 10.34
C TYR A 57 -6.85 -2.36 11.27
N TRP A 58 -7.09 -1.15 10.78
CA TRP A 58 -7.08 0.04 11.62
C TRP A 58 -8.18 0.02 12.69
N ARG A 59 -9.40 -0.41 12.32
CA ARG A 59 -10.50 -0.62 13.29
C ARG A 59 -10.16 -1.68 14.33
N ASP A 60 -9.58 -2.81 13.89
CA ASP A 60 -9.18 -3.88 14.79
C ASP A 60 -8.08 -3.40 15.76
N PHE A 61 -7.11 -2.64 15.26
CA PHE A 61 -6.08 -1.99 16.08
C PHE A 61 -6.69 -1.05 17.13
N ALA A 62 -7.59 -0.15 16.70
CA ALA A 62 -8.28 0.76 17.61
C ALA A 62 -9.02 0.00 18.71
N ARG A 63 -9.78 -1.04 18.34
CA ARG A 63 -10.49 -1.91 19.29
C ARG A 63 -9.53 -2.56 20.29
N THR A 64 -8.41 -3.16 19.83
CA THR A 64 -7.45 -3.81 20.73
C THR A 64 -6.81 -2.83 21.72
N ARG A 65 -6.50 -1.61 21.30
CA ARG A 65 -5.91 -0.60 22.19
C ARG A 65 -6.90 -0.11 23.25
N THR A 66 -8.17 0.07 22.87
CA THR A 66 -9.25 0.42 23.81
C THR A 66 -9.46 -0.69 24.84
N GLU A 67 -9.43 -1.96 24.43
CA GLU A 67 -9.54 -3.12 25.33
C GLU A 67 -8.34 -3.27 26.27
N GLU A 68 -7.12 -2.97 25.80
CA GLU A 68 -5.88 -3.06 26.58
C GLU A 68 -5.63 -1.84 27.48
N THR A 69 -6.58 -0.89 27.57
CA THR A 69 -6.44 0.37 28.33
C THR A 69 -5.27 1.25 27.88
N GLN A 70 -4.75 1.02 26.67
CA GLN A 70 -3.70 1.85 26.09
C GLN A 70 -4.38 2.99 25.34
N ALA A 71 -4.33 4.19 25.94
CA ALA A 71 -5.02 5.36 25.43
C ALA A 71 -4.59 5.69 23.99
N LEU A 72 -5.52 5.52 23.06
CA LEU A 72 -5.47 6.20 21.77
C LEU A 72 -6.13 7.58 21.93
N PRO A 73 -5.71 8.59 21.15
CA PRO A 73 -6.47 9.82 21.00
C PRO A 73 -7.94 9.52 20.65
N VAL A 74 -8.86 10.32 21.20
CA VAL A 74 -10.32 10.15 21.07
C VAL A 74 -10.75 10.10 19.60
N GLU A 75 -10.02 10.81 18.74
CA GLU A 75 -10.25 10.86 17.30
C GLU A 75 -10.03 9.51 16.58
N TYR A 76 -9.33 8.57 17.24
CA TYR A 76 -9.00 7.25 16.69
C TYR A 76 -9.73 6.10 17.38
N GLU A 77 -10.45 6.35 18.48
CA GLU A 77 -11.15 5.30 19.25
C GLU A 77 -12.21 4.56 18.41
N SER A 78 -12.88 5.27 17.50
CA SER A 78 -13.85 4.66 16.58
C SER A 78 -13.19 3.75 15.54
N GLY A 79 -11.89 3.94 15.27
CA GLY A 79 -11.18 3.30 14.18
C GLY A 79 -11.71 3.70 12.79
N GLU A 80 -12.54 4.72 12.67
CA GLU A 80 -13.05 5.18 11.38
C GLU A 80 -12.17 6.29 10.81
N ILE A 81 -11.80 6.15 9.54
CA ILE A 81 -11.03 7.16 8.81
C ILE A 81 -11.99 7.89 7.87
N THR A 82 -12.54 8.99 8.37
CA THR A 82 -13.49 9.86 7.66
C THR A 82 -12.91 11.27 7.51
N ILE A 83 -13.53 12.09 6.65
CA ILE A 83 -13.05 13.44 6.37
C ILE A 83 -13.04 14.26 7.66
N GLY A 84 -11.90 14.89 7.95
CA GLY A 84 -11.70 15.72 9.15
C GLY A 84 -10.98 15.01 10.29
N VAL A 85 -10.75 13.70 10.21
CA VAL A 85 -9.89 13.00 11.18
C VAL A 85 -8.44 13.49 11.05
N PRO A 86 -7.79 13.93 12.15
CA PRO A 86 -6.43 14.44 12.09
C PRO A 86 -5.43 13.36 11.68
N ALA A 87 -4.34 13.77 11.02
CA ALA A 87 -3.24 12.88 10.71
C ALA A 87 -2.64 12.29 12.00
N PRO A 88 -2.44 10.96 12.11
CA PRO A 88 -1.85 10.36 13.29
C PRO A 88 -0.38 10.74 13.38
N ASP A 89 0.11 10.89 14.60
CA ASP A 89 1.51 11.12 14.87
C ASP A 89 2.36 9.88 14.56
N ALA A 90 3.68 10.06 14.49
CA ALA A 90 4.60 8.97 14.19
C ALA A 90 4.45 7.81 15.19
N ALA A 91 4.21 8.09 16.47
CA ALA A 91 4.07 7.08 17.51
C ALA A 91 2.83 6.20 17.28
N THR A 92 1.68 6.79 16.98
CA THR A 92 0.43 6.04 16.70
C THR A 92 0.59 5.16 15.47
N ILE A 93 1.23 5.68 14.40
CA ILE A 93 1.44 4.88 13.19
C ILE A 93 2.40 3.72 13.45
N LYS A 94 3.49 3.94 14.22
CA LYS A 94 4.41 2.86 14.61
C LYS A 94 3.72 1.80 15.47
N ALA A 95 2.89 2.21 16.42
CA ALA A 95 2.07 1.32 17.23
C ALA A 95 1.15 0.44 16.36
N PHE A 96 0.58 1.01 15.29
CA PHE A 96 -0.19 0.25 14.31
C PHE A 96 0.68 -0.71 13.49
N VAL A 97 1.90 -0.29 13.10
CA VAL A 97 2.87 -1.17 12.42
C VAL A 97 3.26 -2.36 13.30
N ASP A 98 3.50 -2.15 14.60
CA ASP A 98 3.81 -3.21 15.56
C ASP A 98 2.64 -4.18 15.76
N TRP A 99 1.43 -3.62 15.86
CA TRP A 99 0.22 -4.43 15.91
C TRP A 99 0.08 -5.27 14.64
N MET A 100 0.31 -4.70 13.45
CA MET A 100 0.27 -5.47 12.20
C MET A 100 1.33 -6.57 12.18
N ALA A 101 2.54 -6.30 12.68
CA ALA A 101 3.63 -7.26 12.72
C ALA A 101 3.31 -8.48 13.61
N THR A 102 2.60 -8.26 14.72
CA THR A 102 2.28 -9.28 15.71
C THR A 102 0.95 -9.99 15.46
N ALA A 103 -0.10 -9.24 15.10
CA ALA A 103 -1.46 -9.74 14.93
C ALA A 103 -1.72 -10.42 13.58
N LEU A 104 -1.06 -9.96 12.50
CA LEU A 104 -1.31 -10.51 11.17
C LEU A 104 -0.47 -11.76 10.93
N ARG A 105 -1.14 -12.85 10.49
CA ARG A 105 -0.48 -14.09 10.11
C ARG A 105 -0.03 -14.08 8.65
N GLY A 106 1.15 -14.63 8.41
CA GLY A 106 1.66 -14.88 7.06
C GLY A 106 1.00 -16.11 6.45
N ARG A 107 1.08 -16.24 5.12
CA ARG A 107 0.58 -17.45 4.42
C ARG A 107 1.41 -18.70 4.75
N LEU A 108 2.70 -18.52 4.99
CA LEU A 108 3.67 -19.61 5.23
C LEU A 108 4.27 -19.58 6.65
N ASN A 109 4.07 -18.48 7.38
CA ASN A 109 4.68 -18.22 8.68
C ASN A 109 3.61 -17.84 9.71
N SER A 110 3.91 -18.02 10.98
CA SER A 110 3.04 -17.56 12.09
C SER A 110 2.76 -16.06 12.05
N HIS A 111 3.66 -15.26 11.45
CA HIS A 111 3.57 -13.81 11.35
C HIS A 111 3.66 -13.33 9.91
N ILE A 112 3.17 -12.11 9.66
CA ILE A 112 3.29 -11.41 8.40
C ILE A 112 4.78 -11.28 8.01
N ASN A 113 5.08 -11.38 6.72
CA ASN A 113 6.47 -11.16 6.28
C ASN A 113 6.75 -9.65 6.15
N ARG A 114 8.04 -9.29 6.23
CA ARG A 114 8.53 -7.90 6.16
C ARG A 114 8.04 -7.16 4.90
N ARG A 115 8.05 -7.81 3.74
CA ARG A 115 7.62 -7.19 2.47
C ARG A 115 6.14 -6.80 2.51
N THR A 116 5.28 -7.67 3.03
CA THR A 116 3.86 -7.38 3.15
C THR A 116 3.62 -6.30 4.20
N LEU A 117 4.34 -6.31 5.33
CA LEU A 117 4.25 -5.25 6.35
C LEU A 117 4.62 -3.88 5.76
N GLN A 118 5.75 -3.80 5.04
CA GLN A 118 6.17 -2.57 4.35
C GLN A 118 5.14 -2.11 3.31
N SER A 119 4.61 -3.04 2.51
CA SER A 119 3.58 -2.73 1.50
C SER A 119 2.30 -2.19 2.14
N ASN A 120 1.84 -2.81 3.24
CA ASN A 120 0.68 -2.36 3.99
C ASN A 120 0.91 -0.97 4.58
N THR A 121 2.07 -0.75 5.17
CA THR A 121 2.47 0.55 5.75
C THR A 121 2.48 1.66 4.70
N GLN A 122 3.09 1.41 3.54
CA GLN A 122 3.12 2.39 2.44
C GLN A 122 1.72 2.68 1.92
N THR A 123 0.88 1.66 1.79
CA THR A 123 -0.50 1.82 1.35
C THR A 123 -1.29 2.64 2.38
N PHE A 124 -1.09 2.40 3.67
CA PHE A 124 -1.71 3.16 4.76
C PHE A 124 -1.39 4.65 4.68
N LEU A 125 -0.10 4.99 4.58
CA LEU A 125 0.36 6.37 4.44
C LEU A 125 -0.20 7.05 3.18
N ALA A 126 -0.31 6.31 2.08
CA ALA A 126 -0.80 6.83 0.80
C ALA A 126 -2.33 6.98 0.77
N PHE A 127 -3.08 6.16 1.50
CA PHE A 127 -4.54 6.26 1.50
C PHE A 127 -5.07 7.25 2.54
N TRP A 128 -4.34 7.53 3.63
CA TRP A 128 -4.82 8.47 4.66
C TRP A 128 -5.36 9.80 4.10
N PRO A 129 -4.62 10.52 3.22
CA PRO A 129 -5.09 11.78 2.65
C PRO A 129 -6.36 11.63 1.80
N ARG A 130 -6.58 10.44 1.21
CA ARG A 130 -7.74 10.15 0.37
C ARG A 130 -9.04 10.06 1.17
N TYR A 131 -9.00 9.56 2.41
CA TYR A 131 -10.21 9.33 3.21
C TYR A 131 -10.36 10.32 4.35
N ALA A 132 -9.25 10.75 4.97
CA ALA A 132 -9.26 11.75 6.02
C ALA A 132 -9.28 13.19 5.48
N GLY A 133 -8.86 13.40 4.23
CA GLY A 133 -8.69 14.74 3.65
C GLY A 133 -7.47 15.50 4.20
N VAL A 134 -6.66 14.87 5.04
CA VAL A 134 -5.48 15.47 5.69
C VAL A 134 -4.23 14.69 5.29
N THR A 135 -3.15 15.41 4.97
CA THR A 135 -1.89 14.78 4.58
C THR A 135 -1.01 14.51 5.79
N ILE A 136 -0.44 13.30 5.88
CA ILE A 136 0.59 12.97 6.86
C ILE A 136 1.89 13.64 6.42
N GLU A 137 2.56 14.36 7.32
CA GLU A 137 3.80 15.07 6.99
C GLU A 137 4.90 14.14 6.46
N THR A 138 5.68 14.63 5.49
CA THR A 138 6.71 13.81 4.82
C THR A 138 7.76 13.25 5.78
N HIS A 139 8.13 14.00 6.82
CA HIS A 139 9.09 13.54 7.82
C HIS A 139 8.54 12.33 8.62
N ILE A 140 7.28 12.39 9.04
CA ILE A 140 6.56 11.28 9.70
C ILE A 140 6.48 10.07 8.76
N GLN A 141 6.12 10.28 7.49
CA GLN A 141 6.05 9.20 6.52
C GLN A 141 7.39 8.47 6.36
N ASN A 142 8.49 9.22 6.30
CA ASN A 142 9.83 8.64 6.13
C ASN A 142 10.26 7.88 7.39
N GLU A 143 10.02 8.45 8.56
CA GLU A 143 10.31 7.81 9.84
C GLU A 143 9.57 6.47 9.99
N VAL A 144 8.27 6.44 9.69
CA VAL A 144 7.46 5.21 9.75
C VAL A 144 7.92 4.18 8.73
N LYS A 145 8.28 4.59 7.51
CA LYS A 145 8.78 3.66 6.48
C LYS A 145 10.09 3.00 6.90
N LEU A 146 11.00 3.77 7.50
CA LEU A 146 12.26 3.23 8.04
C LEU A 146 11.99 2.27 9.21
N TYR A 147 11.08 2.65 10.10
CA TYR A 147 10.66 1.80 11.22
C TYR A 147 10.10 0.46 10.74
N ALA A 148 9.13 0.47 9.82
CA ALA A 148 8.54 -0.75 9.26
C ALA A 148 9.56 -1.64 8.52
N ALA A 149 10.68 -1.06 8.05
CA ALA A 149 11.76 -1.82 7.45
C ALA A 149 12.69 -2.49 8.47
N SER A 150 12.77 -1.94 9.68
CA SER A 150 13.46 -2.57 10.82
C SER A 150 12.61 -3.61 11.55
N CYS A 151 11.28 -3.59 11.39
CA CYS A 151 10.39 -4.57 12.00
C CYS A 151 10.53 -5.96 11.34
N ILE A 152 10.62 -7.00 12.17
CA ILE A 152 10.66 -8.43 11.81
C ILE A 152 12.00 -8.85 11.17
N GLU A 153 12.89 -9.48 11.94
CA GLU A 153 14.08 -10.20 11.48
C GLU A 153 13.77 -11.59 10.93
#